data_AF-A0A1G6GYP8-F1
#
_entry.id   AF-A0A1G6GYP8-F1
#
_cell.length_a   1.000
_cell.length_b   1.000
_cell.length_c   1.000
_cell.angle_alpha   90.00
_cell.angle_beta   90.00
_cell.angle_gamma   90.00
#
_symmetry.space_group_name_H-M   'P 1'
#
loop_
_entity.id
_entity.type
_entity.pdbx_description
1 polymer ?
#
loop_
_entity_poly.entity_id
_entity_poly.type
_entity_poly.pdbx_seq_one_letter_code
_entity_poly.pdbx_strand_id
1 'polypeptide(L)'
;MTSENTDTSLAASAPGSPWHAVGDYSFDWPEVTLPFQREWAAAIDSDFPADGDITCDPRTFMPLENAIVARLAVSAADPEAARLALDAAASRFYLVDVEGREYTSDELDEAAAEDEVYTVSYVSDAEIIDGTAVITNIDTDGEHHPWMFRTFLRIVAEELRRAGAVPARISPPRTPELQEWLASRGTAFPTDAELAR
;
A
#
# COMPACT_ATOMS: atom_id res chain seq x y z
N MET A 1 21.57 -10.46 -9.36
CA MET A 1 21.60 -9.68 -8.12
C MET A 1 20.36 -10.09 -7.35
N THR A 2 20.53 -10.77 -6.22
CA THR A 2 19.44 -11.08 -5.31
C THR A 2 18.92 -9.75 -4.76
N SER A 3 17.64 -9.45 -5.00
CA SER A 3 16.93 -8.40 -4.29
C SER A 3 17.21 -8.61 -2.80
N GLU A 4 17.89 -7.67 -2.14
CA GLU A 4 17.97 -7.67 -0.68
C GLU A 4 16.53 -7.47 -0.21
N ASN A 5 15.87 -8.58 0.11
CA ASN A 5 14.52 -8.67 0.65
C ASN A 5 14.59 -7.99 2.03
N THR A 6 14.54 -6.66 2.02
CA THR A 6 14.68 -5.85 3.22
C THR A 6 13.35 -5.97 3.94
N ASP A 7 13.33 -6.76 5.00
CA ASP A 7 12.16 -6.92 5.85
C ASP A 7 11.70 -5.53 6.33
N THR A 8 10.50 -5.13 5.91
CA THR A 8 9.88 -3.83 6.22
C THR A 8 8.91 -3.92 7.40
N SER A 9 8.80 -5.09 8.04
CA SER A 9 7.93 -5.31 9.19
C SER A 9 8.27 -4.38 10.36
N LEU A 10 7.32 -4.26 11.29
CA LEU A 10 7.50 -3.53 12.55
C LEU A 10 8.74 -4.03 13.31
N ALA A 11 8.91 -5.36 13.42
CA ALA A 11 9.99 -5.97 14.18
C ALA A 11 11.39 -5.72 13.56
N ALA A 12 11.47 -5.64 12.23
CA ALA A 12 12.73 -5.38 11.53
C ALA A 12 13.08 -3.89 11.41
N SER A 13 12.13 -3.00 11.71
CA SER A 13 12.29 -1.57 11.53
C SER A 13 13.03 -0.91 12.67
N ALA A 14 13.90 0.05 12.33
CA ALA A 14 14.60 0.83 13.33
C ALA A 14 13.60 1.67 14.14
N PRO A 15 13.74 1.79 15.48
CA PRO A 15 12.83 2.56 16.36
C PRO A 15 12.63 4.05 16.00
N GLY A 16 13.40 4.60 15.06
CA GLY A 16 13.27 5.96 14.53
C GLY A 16 12.71 6.03 13.11
N SER A 17 12.22 4.92 12.56
CA SER A 17 11.57 4.91 11.24
C SER A 17 10.32 5.81 11.27
N PRO A 18 10.08 6.63 10.24
CA PRO A 18 8.86 7.44 10.14
C PRO A 18 7.57 6.62 10.29
N TRP A 19 7.60 5.34 9.93
CA TRP A 19 6.46 4.43 10.09
C TRP A 19 6.06 4.18 11.54
N HIS A 20 6.95 4.35 12.52
CA HIS A 20 6.57 4.27 13.94
C HIS A 20 5.69 5.44 14.40
N ALA A 21 5.68 6.56 13.66
CA ALA A 21 4.76 7.67 13.93
C ALA A 21 3.35 7.40 13.36
N VAL A 22 3.24 6.47 12.41
CA VAL A 22 1.97 6.10 11.79
C VAL A 22 1.31 5.01 12.63
N GLY A 23 0.30 5.37 13.42
CA GLY A 23 -0.50 4.42 14.20
C GLY A 23 -1.49 3.62 13.34
N ASP A 24 -1.97 2.50 13.88
CA ASP A 24 -3.10 1.76 13.29
C ASP A 24 -4.37 2.62 13.26
N TYR A 25 -5.22 2.36 12.27
CA TYR A 25 -6.50 3.03 12.12
C TYR A 25 -7.61 2.01 11.86
N SER A 26 -8.75 2.17 12.52
CA SER A 26 -9.94 1.35 12.28
C SER A 26 -11.12 2.25 11.96
N PHE A 27 -11.96 1.82 11.02
CA PHE A 27 -13.17 2.54 10.63
C PHE A 27 -14.12 2.82 11.82
N ASP A 28 -14.09 1.98 12.85
CA ASP A 28 -14.91 2.14 14.06
C ASP A 28 -14.45 3.28 14.98
N TRP A 29 -13.25 3.84 14.78
CA TRP A 29 -12.66 4.89 15.62
C TRP A 29 -12.08 6.04 14.77
N PRO A 30 -12.94 6.85 14.12
CA PRO A 30 -12.61 7.56 12.89
C PRO A 30 -11.83 8.89 13.03
N GLU A 31 -10.98 9.09 14.04
CA GLU A 31 -10.20 10.34 14.14
C GLU A 31 -9.00 10.36 13.18
N VAL A 32 -9.25 10.39 11.87
CA VAL A 32 -8.23 10.73 10.86
C VAL A 32 -7.98 12.22 10.93
N THR A 33 -6.78 12.60 11.37
CA THR A 33 -6.39 14.01 11.48
C THR A 33 -5.34 14.38 10.42
N LEU A 34 -5.27 15.65 10.03
CA LEU A 34 -4.23 16.12 9.11
C LEU A 34 -2.80 15.87 9.64
N PRO A 35 -2.49 16.02 10.96
CA PRO A 35 -1.21 15.57 11.51
C PRO A 35 -0.89 14.10 11.22
N PHE A 36 -1.85 13.20 11.42
CA PHE A 36 -1.68 11.78 11.11
C PHE A 36 -1.39 11.57 9.60
N GLN A 37 -2.15 12.24 8.72
CA GLN A 37 -1.94 12.15 7.27
C GLN A 37 -0.56 12.69 6.83
N ARG A 38 -0.02 13.69 7.55
CA ARG A 38 1.35 14.19 7.31
C ARG A 38 2.41 13.19 7.76
N GLU A 39 2.19 12.46 8.85
CA GLU A 39 3.08 11.38 9.29
C GLU A 39 3.07 10.24 8.27
N TRP A 40 1.89 9.86 7.77
CA TRP A 40 1.74 8.90 6.68
C TRP A 40 2.52 9.33 5.43
N ALA A 41 2.30 10.56 4.97
CA ALA A 41 2.98 11.09 3.79
C ALA A 41 4.50 11.07 3.94
N ALA A 42 5.02 11.49 5.10
CA ALA A 42 6.45 11.47 5.39
C ALA A 42 7.02 10.04 5.43
N ALA A 43 6.23 9.05 5.86
CA ALA A 43 6.64 7.65 5.85
C ALA A 43 6.77 7.09 4.44
N ILE A 44 5.80 7.39 3.57
CA ILE A 44 5.87 7.04 2.14
C ILE A 44 7.10 7.68 1.47
N ASP A 45 7.31 8.98 1.67
CA ASP A 45 8.44 9.71 1.08
C ASP A 45 9.80 9.14 1.55
N SER A 46 9.86 8.58 2.76
CA SER A 46 11.09 7.98 3.30
C SER A 46 11.49 6.67 2.61
N ASP A 47 10.52 5.87 2.18
CA ASP A 47 10.78 4.61 1.46
C ASP A 47 10.82 4.82 -0.06
N PHE A 48 10.20 5.89 -0.59
CA PHE A 48 10.07 6.18 -2.01
C PHE A 48 10.54 7.61 -2.36
N PRO A 49 11.86 7.88 -2.33
CA PRO A 49 12.40 9.20 -2.63
C PRO A 49 12.12 9.61 -4.09
N ALA A 50 11.98 10.92 -4.33
CA ALA A 50 11.57 11.46 -5.63
C ALA A 50 12.56 11.22 -6.78
N ASP A 51 13.81 10.87 -6.48
CA ASP A 51 14.86 10.52 -7.44
C ASP A 51 15.06 8.99 -7.61
N GLY A 52 14.20 8.18 -6.99
CA GLY A 52 14.18 6.73 -7.14
C GLY A 52 13.70 6.28 -8.53
N ASP A 53 14.01 5.02 -8.88
CA ASP A 53 13.47 4.36 -10.07
C ASP A 53 11.95 4.10 -9.97
N ILE A 54 11.45 3.99 -8.74
CA ILE A 54 10.04 3.90 -8.40
C ILE A 54 9.71 5.02 -7.42
N THR A 55 8.65 5.77 -7.72
CA THR A 55 8.11 6.82 -6.84
C THR A 55 6.72 6.41 -6.34
N CYS A 56 6.28 6.98 -5.22
CA CYS A 56 4.96 6.71 -4.66
C CYS A 56 4.24 8.02 -4.35
N ASP A 57 2.96 8.13 -4.69
CA ASP A 57 2.11 9.22 -4.21
C ASP A 57 1.95 9.08 -2.69
N PRO A 58 2.22 10.13 -1.88
CA PRO A 58 2.09 10.07 -0.43
C PRO A 58 0.68 9.70 0.06
N ARG A 59 -0.34 9.79 -0.81
CA ARG A 59 -1.73 9.43 -0.53
C ARG A 59 -2.04 7.94 -0.72
N THR A 60 -1.10 7.15 -1.22
CA THR A 60 -1.31 5.72 -1.43
C THR A 60 -1.58 5.05 -0.09
N PHE A 61 -2.73 4.35 0.01
CA PHE A 61 -3.25 3.74 1.24
C PHE A 61 -3.44 4.71 2.42
N MET A 62 -3.46 6.02 2.16
CA MET A 62 -3.70 7.00 3.22
C MET A 62 -5.13 6.85 3.74
N PRO A 63 -5.33 6.71 5.07
CA PRO A 63 -6.66 6.69 5.62
C PRO A 63 -7.31 8.06 5.45
N LEU A 64 -8.60 8.03 5.15
CA LEU A 64 -9.43 9.20 4.96
C LEU A 64 -10.60 9.16 5.93
N GLU A 65 -11.11 10.34 6.28
CA GLU A 65 -12.32 10.43 7.09
C GLU A 65 -13.46 9.66 6.38
N ASN A 66 -14.07 8.72 7.11
CA ASN A 66 -15.15 7.86 6.62
C ASN A 66 -14.81 6.98 5.41
N ALA A 67 -13.54 6.76 5.06
CA ALA A 67 -13.17 5.96 3.90
C ALA A 67 -11.87 5.17 4.08
N ILE A 68 -11.89 3.94 3.62
CA ILE A 68 -10.72 3.07 3.51
C ILE A 68 -10.46 2.83 2.03
N VAL A 69 -9.33 3.34 1.54
CA VAL A 69 -8.93 3.22 0.14
C VAL A 69 -7.73 2.28 0.05
N ALA A 70 -7.99 1.01 0.28
CA ALA A 70 -7.04 -0.07 0.04
C ALA A 70 -7.08 -0.47 -1.44
N ARG A 71 -6.61 0.46 -2.29
CA ARG A 71 -6.54 0.32 -3.75
C ARG A 71 -5.25 0.97 -4.23
N LEU A 72 -4.66 0.47 -5.29
CA LEU A 72 -3.45 1.05 -5.86
C LEU A 72 -3.46 1.01 -7.38
N ALA A 73 -2.77 1.96 -7.97
CA ALA A 73 -2.52 2.07 -9.39
C ALA A 73 -1.02 2.25 -9.64
N VAL A 74 -0.54 1.74 -10.76
CA VAL A 74 0.84 1.89 -11.22
C VAL A 74 0.86 2.43 -12.64
N SER A 75 1.49 3.60 -12.79
CA SER A 75 1.84 4.16 -14.09
C SER A 75 3.28 3.81 -14.42
N ALA A 76 3.49 3.11 -15.55
CA ALA A 76 4.80 2.75 -16.08
C ALA A 76 4.78 2.88 -17.61
N ALA A 77 5.96 2.86 -18.24
CA ALA A 77 6.07 2.94 -19.70
C ALA A 77 5.43 1.74 -20.42
N ASP A 78 5.45 0.57 -19.78
CA ASP A 78 4.78 -0.65 -20.24
C ASP A 78 3.69 -1.05 -19.22
N PRO A 79 2.42 -0.71 -19.50
CA PRO A 79 1.30 -1.03 -18.61
C PRO A 79 1.06 -2.52 -18.42
N GLU A 80 1.41 -3.36 -19.41
CA GLU A 80 1.22 -4.82 -19.30
C GLU A 80 2.29 -5.44 -18.38
N ALA A 81 3.54 -4.99 -18.50
CA ALA A 81 4.58 -5.38 -17.55
C ALA A 81 4.23 -4.94 -16.11
N ALA A 82 3.65 -3.74 -15.94
CA ALA A 82 3.16 -3.28 -14.64
C ALA A 82 1.97 -4.11 -14.13
N ARG A 83 1.02 -4.49 -15.00
CA ARG A 83 -0.12 -5.35 -14.65
C ARG A 83 0.34 -6.72 -14.16
N LEU A 84 1.28 -7.35 -14.88
CA LEU A 84 1.87 -8.64 -14.47
C LEU A 84 2.64 -8.54 -13.15
N ALA A 85 3.33 -7.43 -12.91
CA ALA A 85 3.97 -7.17 -11.61
C ALA A 85 2.92 -7.04 -10.49
N LEU A 86 1.77 -6.40 -10.75
CA LEU A 86 0.69 -6.31 -9.78
C LEU A 86 0.02 -7.66 -9.50
N ASP A 87 -0.17 -8.53 -10.50
CA ASP A 87 -0.66 -9.89 -10.27
C ASP A 87 0.29 -10.70 -9.36
N ALA A 88 1.60 -10.57 -9.60
CA ALA A 88 2.62 -11.21 -8.76
C ALA A 88 2.62 -10.63 -7.33
N ALA A 89 2.45 -9.31 -7.20
CA ALA A 89 2.36 -8.65 -5.90
C ALA A 89 1.10 -9.05 -5.14
N ALA A 90 -0.07 -9.08 -5.80
CA ALA A 90 -1.35 -9.49 -5.23
C ALA A 90 -1.28 -10.90 -4.62
N SER A 91 -0.59 -11.83 -5.29
CA SER A 91 -0.36 -13.17 -4.75
C SER A 91 0.43 -13.17 -3.44
N ARG A 92 1.39 -12.25 -3.29
CA ARG A 92 2.21 -12.09 -2.08
C ARG A 92 1.49 -11.34 -0.96
N PHE A 93 0.49 -10.51 -1.27
CA PHE A 93 -0.24 -9.75 -0.25
C PHE A 93 -0.97 -10.67 0.75
N TYR A 94 -1.48 -11.81 0.30
CA TYR A 94 -2.08 -12.84 1.17
C TYR A 94 -1.09 -13.46 2.17
N LEU A 95 0.21 -13.20 2.02
CA LEU A 95 1.26 -13.71 2.88
C LEU A 95 1.75 -12.67 3.89
N VAL A 96 1.11 -11.51 4.00
CA VAL A 96 1.55 -10.43 4.88
C VAL A 96 0.58 -10.24 6.03
N ASP A 97 1.10 -10.21 7.24
CA ASP A 97 0.31 -9.93 8.45
C ASP A 97 0.18 -8.43 8.76
N VAL A 98 -0.61 -8.13 9.81
CA VAL A 98 -0.83 -6.75 10.30
C VAL A 98 0.45 -6.03 10.73
N GLU A 99 1.46 -6.76 11.19
CA GLU A 99 2.75 -6.22 11.59
C GLU A 99 3.72 -6.06 10.40
N GLY A 100 3.25 -6.38 9.18
CA GLY A 100 4.00 -6.24 7.94
C GLY A 100 5.01 -7.36 7.69
N ARG A 101 4.94 -8.48 8.42
CA ARG A 101 5.79 -9.64 8.16
C ARG A 101 5.24 -10.40 6.96
N GLU A 102 6.08 -10.61 5.96
CA GLU A 102 5.80 -11.49 4.82
C GLU A 102 6.26 -12.91 5.16
N TYR A 103 5.33 -13.86 5.15
CA TYR A 103 5.56 -15.28 5.37
C TYR A 103 5.81 -15.98 4.02
N THR A 104 6.49 -17.12 4.07
CA THR A 104 6.29 -18.15 3.03
C THR A 104 4.94 -18.84 3.23
N SER A 105 4.43 -19.52 2.20
CA SER A 105 3.17 -20.27 2.30
C SER A 105 3.20 -21.29 3.45
N ASP A 106 4.32 -22.01 3.61
CA ASP A 106 4.48 -23.02 4.67
C ASP A 106 4.49 -22.38 6.06
N GLU A 107 5.18 -21.24 6.23
CA GLU A 107 5.21 -20.52 7.52
C GLU A 107 3.84 -19.91 7.86
N LEU A 108 3.08 -19.46 6.86
CA LEU A 108 1.73 -18.93 7.08
C LEU A 108 0.77 -20.04 7.50
N ASP A 109 0.81 -21.21 6.86
CA ASP A 109 -0.03 -22.36 7.23
C ASP A 109 0.25 -22.80 8.68
N GLU A 110 1.52 -22.77 9.10
CA GLU A 110 1.92 -23.05 10.49
C GLU A 110 1.37 -21.99 11.45
N ALA A 111 1.53 -20.71 11.14
CA ALA A 111 1.09 -19.62 12.02
C ALA A 111 -0.44 -19.49 12.10
N ALA A 112 -1.15 -19.75 10.99
CA ALA A 112 -2.61 -19.75 10.94
C ALA A 112 -3.22 -20.89 11.77
N ALA A 113 -2.53 -22.03 11.90
CA ALA A 113 -2.98 -23.14 12.73
C ALA A 113 -2.99 -22.80 14.24
N GLU A 114 -2.28 -21.75 14.64
CA GLU A 114 -2.22 -21.26 16.02
C GLU A 114 -3.25 -20.13 16.29
N ASP A 115 -4.09 -19.77 15.31
CA ASP A 115 -5.05 -18.64 15.34
C ASP A 115 -4.38 -17.27 15.56
N GLU A 116 -3.09 -17.13 15.27
CA GLU A 116 -2.30 -15.93 15.64
C GLU A 116 -2.13 -14.89 14.53
N VAL A 117 -2.57 -15.17 13.29
CA VAL A 117 -2.23 -14.32 12.13
C VAL A 117 -3.44 -13.89 11.33
N TYR A 118 -3.61 -12.58 11.20
CA TYR A 118 -4.52 -11.96 10.24
C TYR A 118 -3.77 -11.50 8.99
N THR A 119 -4.30 -11.85 7.82
CA THR A 119 -3.88 -11.35 6.50
C THR A 119 -5.09 -10.80 5.76
N VAL A 120 -4.89 -10.09 4.65
CA VAL A 120 -6.00 -9.61 3.80
C VAL A 120 -6.97 -10.73 3.40
N SER A 121 -8.26 -10.41 3.40
CA SER A 121 -9.34 -11.37 3.11
C SER A 121 -9.59 -11.53 1.61
N TYR A 122 -9.28 -10.50 0.81
CA TYR A 122 -9.42 -10.54 -0.64
C TYR A 122 -8.53 -9.50 -1.33
N VAL A 123 -8.00 -9.84 -2.51
CA VAL A 123 -7.32 -8.93 -3.42
C VAL A 123 -7.86 -9.19 -4.82
N SER A 124 -8.34 -8.14 -5.51
CA SER A 124 -8.79 -8.25 -6.89
C SER A 124 -7.62 -8.51 -7.85
N ASP A 125 -7.88 -9.19 -8.96
CA ASP A 125 -6.91 -9.31 -10.06
C ASP A 125 -6.46 -7.93 -10.56
N ALA A 126 -5.23 -7.84 -11.10
CA ALA A 126 -4.75 -6.59 -11.66
C ALA A 126 -5.28 -6.38 -13.08
N GLU A 127 -5.82 -5.19 -13.34
CA GLU A 127 -6.41 -4.80 -14.62
C GLU A 127 -5.68 -3.60 -15.21
N ILE A 128 -5.85 -3.34 -16.51
CA ILE A 128 -5.43 -2.08 -17.13
C ILE A 128 -6.65 -1.20 -17.36
N ILE A 129 -6.64 -0.03 -16.72
CA ILE A 129 -7.68 0.99 -16.87
C ILE A 129 -6.98 2.24 -17.43
N ASP A 130 -7.41 2.69 -18.62
CA ASP A 130 -6.86 3.87 -19.30
C ASP A 130 -5.32 3.88 -19.39
N GLY A 131 -4.72 2.70 -19.65
CA GLY A 131 -3.27 2.55 -19.78
C GLY A 131 -2.50 2.55 -18.45
N THR A 132 -3.19 2.41 -17.32
CA THR A 132 -2.59 2.27 -15.98
C THR A 132 -2.95 0.91 -15.39
N ALA A 133 -1.99 0.22 -14.78
CA ALA A 133 -2.26 -1.04 -14.08
C ALA A 133 -2.89 -0.75 -12.71
N VAL A 134 -3.95 -1.47 -12.33
CA VAL A 134 -4.75 -1.15 -11.13
C VAL A 134 -5.16 -2.42 -10.39
N ILE A 135 -5.05 -2.40 -9.06
CA ILE A 135 -5.78 -3.30 -8.15
C ILE A 135 -6.92 -2.48 -7.53
N THR A 136 -8.16 -2.89 -7.80
CA THR A 136 -9.36 -2.11 -7.46
C THR A 136 -9.93 -2.45 -6.08
N ASN A 137 -9.54 -3.56 -5.48
CA ASN A 137 -9.93 -3.91 -4.12
C ASN A 137 -8.85 -4.72 -3.40
N ILE A 138 -8.48 -4.27 -2.20
CA ILE A 138 -7.70 -5.01 -1.21
C ILE A 138 -8.55 -4.97 0.06
N ASP A 139 -9.21 -6.07 0.37
CA ASP A 139 -10.09 -6.18 1.53
C ASP A 139 -9.27 -6.49 2.78
N THR A 140 -9.33 -5.54 3.70
CA THR A 140 -8.66 -5.51 5.02
C THR A 140 -9.71 -5.50 6.13
N ASP A 141 -10.94 -5.94 5.82
CA ASP A 141 -12.09 -5.97 6.71
C ASP A 141 -12.42 -4.63 7.38
N GLY A 142 -12.02 -3.53 6.72
CA GLY A 142 -12.23 -2.17 7.23
C GLY A 142 -11.18 -1.70 8.24
N GLU A 143 -10.00 -2.33 8.28
CA GLU A 143 -8.86 -1.92 9.09
C GLU A 143 -7.73 -1.32 8.24
N HIS A 144 -6.93 -0.45 8.83
CA HIS A 144 -5.69 0.08 8.25
C HIS A 144 -4.51 -0.31 9.13
N HIS A 145 -3.66 -1.17 8.59
CA HIS A 145 -2.42 -1.61 9.21
C HIS A 145 -1.24 -1.00 8.46
N PRO A 146 -0.60 0.07 8.98
CA PRO A 146 0.46 0.79 8.28
C PRO A 146 1.62 -0.13 7.89
N TRP A 147 1.98 -1.07 8.76
CA TRP A 147 3.08 -2.00 8.50
C TRP A 147 2.75 -3.02 7.40
N MET A 148 1.52 -3.54 7.38
CA MET A 148 1.02 -4.34 6.26
C MET A 148 1.10 -3.56 4.94
N PHE A 149 0.58 -2.32 4.90
CA PHE A 149 0.58 -1.49 3.70
C PHE A 149 1.98 -1.06 3.26
N ARG A 150 2.88 -0.78 4.19
CA ARG A 150 4.30 -0.56 3.90
C ARG A 150 4.90 -1.76 3.18
N THR A 151 4.65 -2.96 3.70
CA THR A 151 5.13 -4.19 3.10
C THR A 151 4.49 -4.46 1.74
N PHE A 152 3.21 -4.14 1.53
CA PHE A 152 2.59 -4.17 0.21
C PHE A 152 3.31 -3.26 -0.80
N LEU A 153 3.65 -2.04 -0.40
CA LEU A 153 4.38 -1.10 -1.26
C LEU A 153 5.78 -1.62 -1.60
N ARG A 154 6.51 -2.21 -0.64
CA ARG A 154 7.79 -2.89 -0.91
C ARG A 154 7.61 -4.01 -1.93
N ILE A 155 6.63 -4.90 -1.73
CA ILE A 155 6.35 -6.02 -2.63
C ILE A 155 6.07 -5.51 -4.05
N VAL A 156 5.21 -4.50 -4.20
CA VAL A 156 4.92 -3.89 -5.51
C VAL A 156 6.20 -3.36 -6.16
N ALA A 157 7.05 -2.66 -5.40
CA ALA A 157 8.31 -2.14 -5.93
C ALA A 157 9.26 -3.25 -6.39
N GLU A 158 9.36 -4.35 -5.64
CA GLU A 158 10.17 -5.52 -6.01
C GLU A 158 9.66 -6.19 -7.29
N GLU A 159 8.35 -6.40 -7.41
CA GLU A 159 7.75 -7.03 -8.59
C GLU A 159 7.86 -6.14 -9.83
N LEU A 160 7.71 -4.82 -9.68
CA LEU A 160 7.92 -3.87 -10.77
C LEU A 160 9.36 -3.92 -11.31
N ARG A 161 10.35 -3.96 -10.40
CA ARG A 161 11.76 -4.12 -10.79
C ARG A 161 12.00 -5.48 -11.45
N ARG A 162 11.41 -6.55 -10.92
CA ARG A 162 11.55 -7.91 -11.47
C ARG A 162 10.95 -8.03 -12.87
N ALA A 163 9.81 -7.38 -13.12
CA ALA A 163 9.18 -7.33 -14.44
C ALA A 163 9.90 -6.39 -15.42
N GLY A 164 10.87 -5.59 -14.95
CA GLY A 164 11.50 -4.54 -15.76
C GLY A 164 10.56 -3.36 -16.04
N ALA A 165 9.47 -3.22 -15.28
CA ALA A 165 8.47 -2.16 -15.40
C ALA A 165 8.89 -0.86 -14.70
N VAL A 166 10.17 -0.48 -14.81
CA VAL A 166 10.74 0.76 -14.25
C VAL A 166 11.24 1.67 -15.36
N PRO A 167 11.16 3.01 -15.23
CA PRO A 167 10.63 3.74 -14.07
C PRO A 167 9.11 3.64 -13.92
N ALA A 168 8.63 3.69 -12.68
CA ALA A 168 7.21 3.59 -12.36
C ALA A 168 6.77 4.55 -11.24
N ARG A 169 5.48 4.82 -11.20
CA ARG A 169 4.83 5.59 -10.14
C ARG A 169 3.65 4.83 -9.56
N ILE A 170 3.68 4.57 -8.26
CA ILE A 170 2.58 4.00 -7.48
C ILE A 170 1.68 5.15 -6.98
N SER A 171 0.35 5.00 -7.04
CA SER A 171 -0.59 6.00 -6.51
C SER A 171 -1.95 5.40 -6.15
N PRO A 172 -2.82 6.13 -5.43
CA PRO A 172 -4.24 5.81 -5.46
C PRO A 172 -4.76 5.81 -6.90
N PRO A 173 -5.68 4.90 -7.28
CA PRO A 173 -6.38 5.01 -8.55
C PRO A 173 -7.10 6.35 -8.65
N ARG A 174 -7.07 7.02 -9.81
CA ARG A 174 -7.77 8.31 -10.01
C ARG A 174 -9.01 8.16 -10.90
N THR A 175 -9.70 7.04 -10.78
CA THR A 175 -10.90 6.76 -11.58
C THR A 175 -12.06 7.69 -11.14
N PRO A 176 -12.96 8.06 -12.07
CA PRO A 176 -14.16 8.84 -11.73
C PRO A 176 -14.99 8.19 -10.61
N GLU A 177 -15.12 6.87 -10.61
CA GLU A 177 -15.92 6.14 -9.61
C GLU A 177 -15.35 6.30 -8.19
N LEU A 178 -14.02 6.27 -8.03
CA LEU A 178 -13.42 6.52 -6.72
C LEU A 178 -13.68 7.96 -6.27
N GLN A 179 -13.54 8.93 -7.17
CA GLN A 179 -13.76 10.35 -6.82
C GLN A 179 -15.21 10.60 -6.42
N GLU A 180 -16.17 10.03 -7.16
CA GLU A 180 -17.59 10.10 -6.82
C GLU A 180 -17.90 9.41 -5.48
N TRP A 181 -17.30 8.24 -5.23
CA TRP A 181 -17.48 7.53 -3.97
C TRP A 181 -16.93 8.32 -2.77
N LEU A 182 -15.74 8.91 -2.89
CA LEU A 182 -15.17 9.79 -1.86
C LEU A 182 -16.06 11.01 -1.61
N ALA A 183 -16.49 11.69 -2.67
CA ALA A 183 -17.38 12.84 -2.58
C ALA A 183 -18.72 12.48 -1.90
N SER A 184 -19.28 11.30 -2.19
CA SER A 184 -20.52 10.81 -1.57
C SER A 184 -20.42 10.61 -0.05
N ARG A 185 -19.20 10.45 0.46
CA ARG A 185 -18.86 10.31 1.88
C ARG A 185 -18.38 11.62 2.51
N GLY A 186 -18.41 12.72 1.77
CA GLY A 186 -17.96 14.02 2.24
C GLY A 186 -16.45 14.10 2.47
N THR A 187 -15.66 13.24 1.83
CA THR A 187 -14.21 13.12 2.03
C THR A 187 -13.45 13.32 0.73
N ALA A 188 -12.18 13.67 0.83
CA ALA A 188 -11.27 13.84 -0.30
C ALA A 188 -9.83 13.64 0.18
N PHE A 189 -8.94 13.33 -0.75
CA PHE A 189 -7.51 13.33 -0.43
C PHE A 189 -7.02 14.75 -0.11
N PRO A 190 -6.17 14.94 0.92
CA PRO A 190 -5.56 16.23 1.20
C PRO A 190 -4.67 16.68 0.03
N THR A 191 -4.58 17.98 -0.20
CA THR A 191 -3.74 18.60 -1.23
C THR A 191 -2.26 18.58 -0.84
N ASP A 192 -1.35 18.82 -1.79
CA ASP A 192 0.09 18.86 -1.49
C ASP A 192 0.42 19.98 -0.50
N ALA A 193 -0.31 21.10 -0.56
CA ALA A 193 -0.14 22.20 0.39
C ALA A 193 -0.59 21.86 1.82
N GLU A 194 -1.60 21.00 1.96
CA GLU A 194 -2.05 20.53 3.28
C GLU A 194 -1.08 19.49 3.87
N LEU A 195 -0.49 18.64 3.02
CA LEU A 195 0.53 17.67 3.43
C LEU A 195 1.90 18.30 3.68
N ALA A 196 2.20 19.44 3.04
CA ALA A 196 3.39 20.23 3.35
C ALA A 196 3.35 20.72 4.80
N ARG A 197 4.47 20.58 5.51
CA ARG A 197 4.65 21.08 6.88
C ARG A 197 4.91 22.58 6.92
#